data_AF-A0A383DNA8-F1
#
_entry.id   AF-A0A383DNA8-F1
#
_cell.length_a   1.000
_cell.length_b   1.000
_cell.length_c   1.000
_cell.angle_alpha   90.00
_cell.angle_beta   90.00
_cell.angle_gamma   90.00
#
_symmetry.space_group_name_H-M   'P 1'
#
loop_
_entity.id
_entity.type
_entity.pdbx_description
1 polymer ?
#
loop_
_entity_poly.entity_id
_entity_poly.type
_entity_poly.pdbx_seq_one_letter_code
_entity_poly.pdbx_strand_id
1 'polypeptide(L)'
;MTIYWLLFTASVPGIFVDPQLKSFFSKLSWRALVVICIFVVGLRYRVGCDWQNYADLYEAIRTNSDFGLSRLTAIFSWGPAFLGLNWLSAQLGLGVYFVNLVCAGISISGLATFCRRLSIPWLGWTIATPYFIVVVTMGYTRQSVAIGLFLGALNLLQDRKALRYIGVILFATMFHTSALVLLPLALTPWFKEQPSKYISI
;
A
#
# COMPACT_ATOMS: atom_id res chain seq x y z
N MET A 1 -21.36 -1.87 -4.44
CA MET A 1 -21.42 -1.99 -2.95
C MET A 1 -21.21 -3.40 -2.47
N THR A 2 -21.86 -4.43 -3.05
CA THR A 2 -21.71 -5.84 -2.64
C THR A 2 -20.27 -6.32 -2.56
N ILE A 3 -19.42 -5.96 -3.53
CA ILE A 3 -18.01 -6.38 -3.54
C ILE A 3 -17.23 -5.88 -2.32
N TYR A 4 -17.55 -4.69 -1.79
CA TYR A 4 -16.87 -4.13 -0.62
C TYR A 4 -17.24 -4.88 0.66
N TRP A 5 -18.51 -5.26 0.79
CA TRP A 5 -18.97 -6.12 1.87
C TRP A 5 -18.32 -7.49 1.79
N LEU A 6 -18.21 -8.08 0.60
CA LEU A 6 -17.53 -9.35 0.40
C LEU A 6 -16.05 -9.28 0.81
N LEU A 7 -15.33 -8.23 0.43
CA LEU A 7 -13.94 -8.02 0.83
C LEU A 7 -13.81 -7.92 2.36
N PHE A 8 -14.72 -7.20 3.01
CA PHE A 8 -14.74 -7.08 4.48
C PHE A 8 -15.00 -8.43 5.14
N THR A 9 -16.09 -9.11 4.77
CA THR A 9 -16.50 -10.37 5.38
C THR A 9 -15.54 -11.52 5.10
N ALA A 10 -14.82 -11.50 3.96
CA ALA A 10 -13.86 -12.55 3.60
C ALA A 10 -12.71 -12.70 4.62
N SER A 11 -12.40 -11.64 5.38
CA SER A 11 -11.34 -11.66 6.39
C SER A 11 -11.81 -12.10 7.79
N VAL A 12 -13.13 -12.08 8.04
CA VAL A 12 -13.71 -12.36 9.36
C VAL A 12 -13.52 -13.82 9.82
N PRO A 13 -13.74 -14.85 8.99
CA PRO A 13 -13.56 -16.25 9.42
C PRO A 13 -12.15 -16.53 9.94
N GLY A 14 -11.14 -15.87 9.37
CA GLY A 14 -9.74 -16.03 9.78
C GLY A 14 -9.42 -15.48 11.17
N ILE A 15 -10.30 -14.67 11.77
CA ILE A 15 -10.16 -14.20 13.17
C ILE A 15 -10.30 -15.37 14.14
N PHE A 16 -11.18 -16.33 13.83
CA PHE A 16 -11.45 -17.50 14.66
C PHE A 16 -10.49 -18.67 14.37
N VAL A 17 -9.68 -18.57 13.32
CA VAL A 17 -8.60 -19.52 13.04
C VAL A 17 -7.39 -19.12 13.87
N ASP A 18 -6.89 -20.04 14.69
CA ASP A 18 -5.72 -19.79 15.54
C ASP A 18 -4.58 -19.13 14.73
N PRO A 19 -4.08 -17.95 15.13
CA PRO A 19 -2.94 -17.31 14.48
C PRO A 19 -1.69 -18.21 14.39
N GLN A 20 -1.57 -19.18 15.29
CA GLN A 20 -0.49 -20.17 15.37
C GLN A 20 -0.73 -21.43 14.55
N LEU A 21 -1.92 -21.62 13.97
CA LEU A 21 -2.20 -22.70 13.02
C LEU A 21 -1.39 -22.44 11.73
N LYS A 22 -0.14 -22.94 11.73
CA LYS A 22 0.78 -22.96 10.58
C LYS A 22 0.35 -23.95 9.50
N SER A 23 -0.94 -24.29 9.42
CA SER A 23 -1.45 -25.23 8.44
C SER A 23 -1.26 -24.68 7.02
N PHE A 24 -1.13 -25.59 6.07
CA PHE A 24 -1.08 -25.25 4.64
C PHE A 24 -2.30 -24.40 4.24
N PHE A 25 -3.50 -24.78 4.70
CA PHE A 25 -4.74 -24.07 4.42
C PHE A 25 -4.72 -22.63 4.93
N SER A 26 -4.23 -22.36 6.14
CA SER A 26 -4.14 -20.99 6.68
C SER A 26 -3.25 -20.10 5.81
N LYS A 27 -2.08 -20.61 5.38
CA LYS A 27 -1.17 -19.88 4.47
C LYS A 27 -1.79 -19.66 3.10
N LEU A 28 -2.48 -20.67 2.56
CA LEU A 28 -3.15 -20.59 1.27
C LEU A 28 -4.29 -19.56 1.30
N SER A 29 -5.16 -19.61 2.30
CA SER A 29 -6.26 -18.65 2.48
C SER A 29 -5.76 -17.22 2.61
N TRP A 30 -4.69 -16.99 3.36
CA TRP A 30 -4.07 -15.66 3.47
C TRP A 30 -3.56 -15.16 2.11
N ARG A 31 -2.82 -16.00 1.37
CA ARG A 31 -2.30 -15.65 0.04
C ARG A 31 -3.43 -15.40 -0.95
N ALA A 32 -4.48 -16.22 -0.92
CA ALA A 32 -5.65 -16.07 -1.75
C ALA A 32 -6.35 -14.73 -1.48
N LEU A 33 -6.57 -14.38 -0.20
CA LEU A 33 -7.15 -13.08 0.19
C LEU A 33 -6.34 -11.91 -0.37
N VAL A 34 -5.01 -11.93 -0.18
CA VAL A 34 -4.12 -10.87 -0.67
C VAL A 34 -4.21 -10.74 -2.19
N VAL A 35 -4.11 -11.85 -2.92
CA VAL A 35 -4.17 -11.86 -4.39
C VAL A 35 -5.52 -11.38 -4.89
N ILE A 36 -6.62 -11.85 -4.32
CA ILE A 36 -7.98 -11.42 -4.65
C ILE A 36 -8.11 -9.91 -4.43
N CYS A 37 -7.65 -9.39 -3.28
CA CYS A 37 -7.69 -7.95 -3.02
C CYS A 37 -6.86 -7.14 -4.02
N ILE A 38 -5.67 -7.61 -4.40
CA ILE A 38 -4.84 -6.94 -5.42
C ILE A 38 -5.59 -6.85 -6.74
N PHE A 39 -6.22 -7.94 -7.20
CA PHE A 39 -6.96 -7.93 -8.46
C PHE A 39 -8.23 -7.07 -8.37
N VAL A 40 -9.01 -7.17 -7.30
CA VAL A 40 -10.24 -6.37 -7.14
C VAL A 40 -9.93 -4.88 -7.09
N VAL A 41 -8.87 -4.47 -6.38
CA VAL A 41 -8.45 -3.06 -6.31
C VAL A 41 -7.79 -2.60 -7.60
N GLY A 42 -6.93 -3.44 -8.19
CA GLY A 42 -6.14 -3.11 -9.37
C GLY A 42 -6.97 -3.03 -10.65
N LEU A 43 -7.96 -3.90 -10.80
CA LEU A 43 -8.85 -3.97 -11.96
C LEU A 43 -10.16 -3.21 -11.76
N ARG A 44 -10.26 -2.37 -10.72
CA ARG A 44 -11.45 -1.53 -10.51
C ARG A 44 -11.69 -0.63 -11.71
N TYR A 45 -12.96 -0.36 -12.03
CA TYR A 45 -13.36 0.52 -13.12
C TYR A 45 -14.14 1.72 -12.59
N ARG A 46 -13.66 2.94 -12.87
CA ARG A 46 -14.33 4.19 -12.49
C ARG A 46 -14.69 4.27 -11.00
N VAL A 47 -13.80 3.76 -10.14
CA VAL A 47 -13.93 3.82 -8.68
C VAL A 47 -12.84 4.73 -8.11
N GLY A 48 -13.25 5.61 -7.20
CA GLY A 48 -12.38 6.56 -6.51
C GLY A 48 -12.53 7.97 -7.05
N CYS A 49 -12.33 8.97 -6.18
CA CYS A 49 -12.44 10.38 -6.57
C CYS A 49 -11.38 10.81 -7.59
N ASP A 50 -10.19 10.21 -7.54
CA ASP A 50 -9.08 10.57 -8.43
C ASP A 50 -9.07 9.76 -9.73
N TRP A 51 -10.06 8.90 -9.96
CA TRP A 51 -10.07 8.02 -11.14
C TRP A 51 -9.87 8.79 -12.44
N GLN A 52 -10.63 9.87 -12.62
CA GLN A 52 -10.58 10.68 -13.84
C GLN A 52 -9.20 11.32 -13.99
N ASN A 53 -8.65 11.88 -12.91
CA ASN A 53 -7.31 12.49 -12.91
C ASN A 53 -6.22 11.48 -13.34
N TYR A 54 -6.32 10.22 -12.91
CA TYR A 54 -5.36 9.18 -13.33
C TYR A 54 -5.55 8.74 -14.78
N ALA A 55 -6.80 8.66 -15.26
CA ALA A 55 -7.10 8.34 -16.65
C ALA A 55 -6.61 9.44 -17.60
N ASP A 56 -6.84 10.71 -17.24
CA ASP A 56 -6.42 11.87 -18.02
C ASP A 56 -4.89 11.98 -18.06
N LEU A 57 -4.20 11.73 -16.94
CA LEU A 57 -2.74 11.67 -16.91
C LEU A 57 -2.21 10.58 -17.85
N TYR A 58 -2.78 9.38 -17.78
CA TYR A 58 -2.38 8.27 -18.65
C TYR A 58 -2.56 8.66 -20.12
N GLU A 59 -3.72 9.22 -20.46
CA GLU A 59 -4.03 9.60 -21.84
C GLU A 59 -3.08 10.68 -22.35
N ALA A 60 -2.79 11.69 -21.52
CA ALA A 60 -1.85 12.75 -21.88
C ALA A 60 -0.43 12.23 -22.14
N ILE A 61 0.03 11.28 -21.32
CA ILE A 61 1.33 10.62 -21.52
C ILE A 61 1.30 9.76 -22.79
N ARG A 62 0.19 9.07 -23.07
CA ARG A 62 0.04 8.19 -24.25
C ARG A 62 0.02 8.97 -25.56
N THR A 63 -0.66 10.12 -25.60
CA THR A 63 -0.78 10.95 -26.80
C THR A 63 0.36 11.95 -26.98
N ASN A 64 1.29 12.02 -26.01
CA ASN A 64 2.30 13.08 -25.91
C ASN A 64 1.68 14.49 -25.92
N SER A 65 0.45 14.64 -25.43
CA SER A 65 -0.17 15.96 -25.29
C SER A 65 0.35 16.69 -24.05
N ASP A 66 0.43 18.01 -24.14
CA ASP A 66 0.74 18.82 -22.97
C ASP A 66 -0.43 18.74 -21.96
N PHE A 67 -0.11 18.43 -20.70
CA PHE A 67 -1.08 18.38 -19.61
C PHE A 67 -1.08 19.69 -18.81
N GLY A 68 -0.57 20.78 -19.39
CA GLY A 68 -0.61 22.12 -18.80
C GLY A 68 0.37 22.33 -17.63
N LEU A 69 1.35 21.44 -17.51
CA LEU A 69 2.38 21.49 -16.46
C LEU A 69 3.76 21.34 -17.09
N SER A 70 4.70 22.19 -16.64
CA SER A 70 6.11 21.97 -16.99
C SER A 70 6.56 20.58 -16.52
N ARG A 71 7.52 19.97 -17.22
CA ARG A 71 8.04 18.63 -16.88
C ARG A 71 8.49 18.54 -15.42
N LEU A 72 9.14 19.59 -14.90
CA LEU A 72 9.58 19.66 -13.51
C LEU A 72 8.40 19.73 -12.55
N THR A 73 7.42 20.59 -12.82
CA THR A 73 6.22 20.71 -11.98
C THR A 73 5.44 19.39 -11.95
N ALA A 74 5.28 18.73 -13.10
CA ALA A 74 4.64 17.42 -13.17
C ALA A 74 5.34 16.38 -12.29
N ILE A 75 6.68 16.33 -12.30
CA ILE A 75 7.46 15.40 -11.46
C ILE A 75 7.17 15.63 -9.98
N PHE A 76 7.16 16.88 -9.52
CA PHE A 76 6.88 17.19 -8.11
C PHE A 76 5.42 16.96 -7.72
N SER A 77 4.47 17.25 -8.62
CA SER A 77 3.04 17.11 -8.36
C SER A 77 2.58 15.65 -8.37
N TRP A 78 3.04 14.86 -9.33
CA TRP A 78 2.59 13.48 -9.53
C TRP A 78 3.48 12.44 -8.86
N GLY A 79 4.76 12.75 -8.65
CA GLY A 79 5.77 11.83 -8.15
C GLY A 79 6.47 11.10 -9.31
N PRO A 80 7.82 11.07 -9.32
CA PRO A 80 8.58 10.50 -10.43
C PRO A 80 8.30 9.01 -10.67
N ALA A 81 8.09 8.21 -9.62
CA ALA A 81 7.82 6.79 -9.77
C ALA A 81 6.44 6.54 -10.40
N PHE A 82 5.44 7.34 -10.03
CA PHE A 82 4.09 7.21 -10.58
C PHE A 82 4.05 7.62 -12.07
N LEU A 83 4.76 8.69 -12.44
CA LEU A 83 4.91 9.08 -13.84
C LEU A 83 5.65 8.02 -14.66
N GLY A 84 6.74 7.47 -14.11
CA GLY A 84 7.48 6.38 -14.77
C GLY A 84 6.61 5.15 -15.03
N LEU A 85 5.74 4.78 -14.08
CA LEU A 85 4.79 3.69 -14.26
C LEU A 85 3.75 3.98 -15.35
N ASN A 86 3.20 5.20 -15.39
CA ASN A 86 2.25 5.58 -16.44
C ASN A 86 2.92 5.61 -17.82
N TRP A 87 4.15 6.13 -17.91
CA TRP A 87 4.94 6.10 -19.14
C TRP A 87 5.18 4.67 -19.61
N LEU A 88 5.60 3.76 -18.73
CA LEU A 88 5.77 2.35 -19.06
C LEU A 88 4.45 1.72 -19.53
N SER A 89 3.34 2.02 -18.84
CA SER A 89 2.01 1.55 -19.24
C SER A 89 1.61 2.05 -20.63
N ALA A 90 1.94 3.29 -20.96
CA ALA A 90 1.67 3.88 -22.26
C ALA A 90 2.47 3.21 -23.38
N GLN A 91 3.75 2.88 -23.14
CA GLN A 91 4.57 2.12 -24.10
C GLN A 91 4.01 0.72 -24.37
N LEU A 92 3.44 0.08 -23.35
CA LEU A 92 2.88 -1.27 -23.45
C LEU A 92 1.39 -1.28 -23.87
N GLY A 93 0.73 -0.13 -23.95
CA GLY A 93 -0.70 -0.02 -24.26
C GLY A 93 -1.63 -0.65 -23.21
N LEU A 94 -1.19 -0.79 -21.95
CA LEU A 94 -1.93 -1.52 -20.91
C LEU A 94 -2.93 -0.67 -20.11
N GLY A 95 -3.02 0.62 -20.41
CA GLY A 95 -4.00 1.52 -19.79
C GLY A 95 -3.71 1.86 -18.33
N VAL A 96 -4.68 2.53 -17.70
CA VAL A 96 -4.66 2.85 -16.27
C VAL A 96 -4.70 1.58 -15.39
N TYR A 97 -5.20 0.45 -15.92
CA TYR A 97 -5.34 -0.80 -15.17
C TYR A 97 -3.99 -1.41 -14.77
N PHE A 98 -2.98 -1.36 -15.63
CA PHE A 98 -1.64 -1.83 -15.27
C PHE A 98 -1.05 -1.01 -14.11
N VAL A 99 -1.16 0.32 -14.20
CA VAL A 99 -0.70 1.21 -13.13
C VAL A 99 -1.43 0.92 -11.82
N ASN A 100 -2.76 0.80 -11.88
CA ASN A 100 -3.59 0.45 -10.73
C ASN A 100 -3.21 -0.92 -10.13
N LEU A 101 -2.94 -1.92 -10.97
CA LEU A 101 -2.57 -3.26 -10.52
C LEU A 101 -1.20 -3.27 -9.83
N VAL A 102 -0.21 -2.57 -10.38
CA VAL A 102 1.11 -2.41 -9.74
C VAL A 102 0.97 -1.67 -8.40
N CYS A 103 0.25 -0.55 -8.38
CA CYS A 103 0.03 0.22 -7.16
C CYS A 103 -0.76 -0.55 -6.10
N ALA A 104 -1.78 -1.33 -6.50
CA ALA A 104 -2.51 -2.24 -5.62
C ALA A 104 -1.58 -3.32 -5.07
N GLY A 105 -0.74 -3.91 -5.92
CA GLY A 105 0.26 -4.89 -5.52
C GLY A 105 1.18 -4.38 -4.42
N ILE A 106 1.72 -3.16 -4.57
CA ILE A 106 2.59 -2.54 -3.56
C ILE A 106 1.80 -2.23 -2.28
N SER A 107 0.64 -1.56 -2.41
CA SER A 107 -0.16 -1.09 -1.28
C SER A 107 -0.63 -2.25 -0.39
N ILE A 108 -1.21 -3.27 -1.04
CA ILE A 108 -1.81 -4.44 -0.38
C ILE A 108 -0.74 -5.39 0.14
N SER A 109 0.39 -5.56 -0.56
CA SER A 109 1.51 -6.36 -0.02
C SER A 109 2.13 -5.71 1.21
N GLY A 110 2.27 -4.39 1.21
CA GLY A 110 2.69 -3.61 2.36
C GLY A 110 1.80 -3.86 3.59
N LEU A 111 0.48 -3.70 3.41
CA LEU A 111 -0.51 -4.05 4.43
C LEU A 111 -0.40 -5.52 4.88
N ALA A 112 -0.29 -6.46 3.94
CA ALA A 112 -0.22 -7.88 4.25
C ALA A 112 0.98 -8.20 5.14
N THR A 113 2.15 -7.68 4.78
CA THR A 113 3.37 -7.89 5.58
C THR A 113 3.26 -7.28 6.97
N PHE A 114 2.63 -6.10 7.10
CA PHE A 114 2.36 -5.47 8.39
C PHE A 114 1.41 -6.31 9.24
N CYS A 115 0.25 -6.70 8.71
CA CYS A 115 -0.74 -7.49 9.44
C CYS A 115 -0.16 -8.83 9.91
N ARG A 116 0.74 -9.46 9.14
CA ARG A 116 1.42 -10.71 9.53
C ARG A 116 2.33 -10.58 10.75
N ARG A 117 2.72 -9.37 11.16
CA ARG A 117 3.46 -9.11 12.41
C ARG A 117 2.56 -8.81 13.61
N LEU A 118 1.25 -8.62 13.40
CA LEU A 118 0.30 -8.43 14.49
C LEU A 118 -0.01 -9.77 15.19
N SER A 119 -0.46 -9.72 16.45
CA SER A 119 -0.89 -10.90 17.20
C SER A 119 -2.07 -11.63 16.55
N ILE A 120 -2.98 -10.87 15.93
CA ILE A 120 -4.16 -11.38 15.23
C ILE A 120 -4.19 -10.79 13.80
N PRO A 121 -3.47 -11.38 12.82
CA PRO A 121 -3.31 -10.81 11.47
C PRO A 121 -4.62 -10.55 10.74
N TRP A 122 -5.58 -11.46 10.84
CA TRP A 122 -6.88 -11.37 10.18
C TRP A 122 -7.74 -10.23 10.73
N LEU A 123 -7.66 -9.96 12.03
CA LEU A 123 -8.32 -8.81 12.63
C LEU A 123 -7.73 -7.50 12.12
N GLY A 124 -6.40 -7.40 12.04
CA GLY A 124 -5.72 -6.23 11.46
C GLY A 124 -6.16 -5.97 10.01
N TRP A 125 -6.27 -7.02 9.20
CA TRP A 125 -6.78 -6.91 7.84
C TRP A 125 -8.25 -6.47 7.79
N THR A 126 -9.10 -7.05 8.65
CA THR A 126 -10.52 -6.71 8.76
C THR A 126 -10.71 -5.22 9.07
N ILE A 127 -9.96 -4.70 10.05
CA ILE A 127 -9.97 -3.28 10.43
C ILE A 127 -9.47 -2.38 9.29
N ALA A 128 -8.44 -2.81 8.56
CA ALA A 128 -7.89 -2.05 7.45
C ALA A 128 -8.80 -2.05 6.20
N THR A 129 -9.68 -3.05 6.05
CA THR A 129 -10.50 -3.20 4.86
C THR A 129 -11.42 -2.02 4.56
N PRO A 130 -12.30 -1.55 5.47
CA PRO A 130 -13.28 -0.52 5.14
C PRO A 130 -12.65 0.83 4.77
N TYR A 131 -11.52 1.17 5.38
CA TYR A 131 -10.90 2.47 5.13
C TYR A 131 -9.66 2.37 4.26
N PHE A 132 -8.63 1.63 4.66
CA PHE A 132 -7.40 1.59 3.89
C PHE A 132 -7.59 0.89 2.54
N ILE A 133 -8.23 -0.28 2.48
CA ILE A 133 -8.42 -0.98 1.21
C ILE A 133 -9.50 -0.28 0.37
N VAL A 134 -10.71 -0.11 0.91
CA VAL A 134 -11.87 0.36 0.13
C VAL A 134 -11.84 1.85 -0.14
N VAL A 135 -11.52 2.70 0.85
CA VAL A 135 -11.52 4.16 0.66
C VAL A 135 -10.19 4.63 0.09
N VAL A 136 -9.08 4.35 0.78
CA VAL A 136 -7.78 4.93 0.44
C VAL A 136 -7.18 4.29 -0.81
N THR A 137 -7.11 2.96 -0.87
CA THR A 137 -6.44 2.27 -1.99
C THR A 137 -7.23 2.37 -3.30
N MET A 138 -8.56 2.35 -3.22
CA MET A 138 -9.38 2.56 -4.42
C MET A 138 -9.57 4.05 -4.77
N GLY A 139 -9.50 4.95 -3.79
CA GLY A 139 -9.68 6.40 -3.96
C GLY A 139 -8.42 7.14 -4.42
N TYR A 140 -7.31 6.93 -3.72
CA TYR A 140 -6.08 7.74 -3.81
C TYR A 140 -4.85 6.86 -4.07
N THR A 141 -4.71 6.34 -5.30
CA THR A 141 -3.72 5.31 -5.67
C THR A 141 -2.27 5.64 -5.33
N ARG A 142 -1.85 6.91 -5.46
CA ARG A 142 -0.48 7.32 -5.11
C ARG A 142 -0.25 7.31 -3.61
N GLN A 143 -1.21 7.84 -2.87
CA GLN A 143 -1.17 7.92 -1.41
C GLN A 143 -1.22 6.51 -0.79
N SER A 144 -2.02 5.62 -1.37
CA SER A 144 -2.11 4.23 -0.90
C SER A 144 -0.79 3.48 -1.04
N VAL A 145 -0.03 3.72 -2.13
CA VAL A 145 1.30 3.13 -2.30
C VAL A 145 2.24 3.63 -1.22
N ALA A 146 2.25 4.93 -0.96
CA ALA A 146 3.07 5.51 0.10
C ALA A 146 2.73 4.92 1.48
N ILE A 147 1.44 4.81 1.81
CA ILE A 147 0.98 4.21 3.08
C ILE A 147 1.31 2.71 3.13
N GLY A 148 1.13 1.96 2.05
CA GLY A 148 1.45 0.53 2.02
C GLY A 148 2.94 0.27 2.22
N LEU A 149 3.81 1.04 1.53
CA LEU A 149 5.25 0.98 1.74
C LEU A 149 5.61 1.31 3.20
N PHE A 150 4.99 2.34 3.78
CA PHE A 150 5.15 2.68 5.18
C PHE A 150 4.74 1.54 6.12
N LEU A 151 3.55 0.94 5.92
CA LEU A 151 3.07 -0.18 6.72
C LEU A 151 4.06 -1.35 6.69
N GLY A 152 4.56 -1.71 5.51
CA GLY A 152 5.60 -2.73 5.37
C GLY A 152 6.92 -2.33 6.05
N ALA A 153 7.29 -1.05 5.97
CA ALA A 153 8.50 -0.51 6.58
C ALA A 153 8.46 -0.51 8.12
N LEU A 154 7.28 -0.44 8.75
CA LEU A 154 7.15 -0.54 10.21
C LEU A 154 7.77 -1.85 10.75
N ASN A 155 7.71 -2.93 9.99
CA ASN A 155 8.37 -4.19 10.34
C ASN A 155 9.89 -4.06 10.41
N LEU A 156 10.49 -3.17 9.61
CA LEU A 156 11.93 -2.89 9.66
C LEU A 156 12.30 -2.12 10.92
N LEU A 157 11.44 -1.20 11.40
CA LEU A 157 11.64 -0.52 12.67
C LEU A 157 11.54 -1.48 13.85
N GLN A 158 10.56 -2.40 13.82
CA GLN A 158 10.46 -3.48 14.82
C GLN A 158 11.74 -4.32 14.86
N ASP A 159 12.32 -4.62 13.69
CA ASP A 159 13.59 -5.34 13.55
C ASP A 159 14.84 -4.45 13.78
N ARG A 160 14.69 -3.20 14.27
CA ARG A 160 15.78 -2.23 14.52
C ARG A 160 16.61 -1.82 13.29
N LYS A 161 16.06 -1.97 12.08
CA LYS A 161 16.72 -1.65 10.80
C LYS A 161 16.36 -0.24 10.32
N ALA A 162 16.70 0.79 11.09
CA ALA A 162 16.32 2.19 10.83
C ALA A 162 16.78 2.72 9.46
N LEU A 163 18.00 2.38 9.02
CA LEU A 163 18.49 2.81 7.69
C LEU A 163 17.68 2.22 6.54
N ARG A 164 17.24 0.95 6.67
CA ARG A 164 16.38 0.32 5.65
C ARG A 164 14.98 0.94 5.67
N TYR A 165 14.45 1.26 6.85
CA TYR A 165 13.21 2.02 6.97
C TYR A 165 13.30 3.37 6.24
N ILE A 166 14.35 4.15 6.49
CA ILE A 166 14.60 5.43 5.81
C ILE A 166 14.62 5.23 4.29
N GLY A 167 15.35 4.23 3.80
CA GLY A 167 15.40 3.92 2.36
C GLY A 167 14.02 3.62 1.77
N VAL A 168 13.17 2.85 2.46
CA VAL A 168 11.81 2.55 2.00
C VAL A 168 10.91 3.78 2.04
N ILE A 169 11.02 4.64 3.05
CA ILE A 169 10.25 5.89 3.11
C ILE A 169 10.69 6.86 2.01
N LEU A 170 11.99 7.01 1.75
CA LEU A 170 12.49 7.81 0.63
C LEU A 170 12.05 7.25 -0.73
N PHE A 171 11.89 5.93 -0.86
CA PHE A 171 11.27 5.37 -2.06
C PHE A 171 9.76 5.68 -2.13
N ALA A 172 9.05 5.66 -0.99
CA ALA A 172 7.64 6.01 -0.93
C ALA A 172 7.37 7.47 -1.34
N THR A 173 8.29 8.40 -1.08
CA THR A 173 8.16 9.81 -1.51
C THR A 173 8.18 9.97 -3.03
N MET A 174 8.76 9.01 -3.76
CA MET A 174 8.74 9.00 -5.23
C MET A 174 7.33 8.76 -5.79
N PHE A 175 6.41 8.22 -4.98
CA PHE A 175 4.99 8.10 -5.32
C PHE A 175 4.17 9.25 -4.75
N HIS A 176 4.42 9.64 -3.50
CA HIS A 176 3.71 10.74 -2.86
C HIS A 176 4.56 11.43 -1.80
N THR A 177 4.79 12.73 -1.96
CA THR A 177 5.70 13.53 -1.13
C THR A 177 5.34 13.56 0.35
N SER A 178 4.05 13.42 0.69
CA SER A 178 3.60 13.37 2.10
C SER A 178 4.25 12.27 2.93
N ALA A 179 4.82 11.23 2.31
CA ALA A 179 5.56 10.19 3.01
C ALA A 179 6.78 10.73 3.79
N LEU A 180 7.30 11.92 3.44
CA LEU A 180 8.39 12.57 4.17
C LEU A 180 8.07 12.79 5.65
N VAL A 181 6.79 13.02 5.99
CA VAL A 181 6.32 13.22 7.38
C VAL A 181 6.59 11.99 8.26
N LEU A 182 6.84 10.83 7.65
CA LEU A 182 7.07 9.56 8.36
C LEU A 182 8.54 9.33 8.69
N LEU A 183 9.48 10.13 8.15
CA LEU A 183 10.92 9.99 8.43
C LEU A 183 11.29 10.11 9.91
N PRO A 184 10.72 11.04 10.71
CA PRO A 184 11.06 11.17 12.14
C PRO A 184 10.84 9.89 12.95
N LEU A 185 9.95 8.98 12.52
CA LEU A 185 9.76 7.68 13.18
C LEU A 185 11.01 6.78 13.15
N ALA A 186 11.96 7.05 12.25
CA ALA A 186 13.25 6.36 12.20
C ALA A 186 14.08 6.54 13.48
N LEU A 187 13.79 7.57 14.29
CA LEU A 187 14.47 7.82 15.55
C LEU A 187 13.92 6.95 16.71
N THR A 188 12.74 6.35 16.56
CA THR A 188 12.11 5.55 17.62
C THR A 188 12.97 4.38 18.15
N PRO A 189 13.79 3.67 17.36
CA PRO A 189 14.68 2.66 17.89
C PRO A 189 15.76 3.23 18.83
N TRP A 190 16.07 4.52 18.74
CA TRP A 190 17.06 5.22 19.56
C TRP A 190 16.51 5.68 20.91
N PHE A 191 15.19 5.89 21.02
CA PHE A 191 14.55 6.41 22.23
C PHE A 191 14.00 5.33 23.18
N LYS A 192 14.07 4.04 22.82
CA LYS A 192 13.69 2.97 23.76
C LYS A 192 14.86 2.67 24.68
N GLU A 193 14.72 3.06 25.95
CA GLU A 193 15.56 2.63 27.07
C GLU A 193 15.79 1.12 27.05
N GLN A 194 16.97 0.71 27.53
CA GLN A 194 17.29 -0.68 27.82
C GLN A 194 16.12 -1.31 28.60
N PRO A 195 15.74 -2.57 28.34
CA PRO A 195 14.69 -3.22 29.13
C PRO A 195 15.05 -3.08 30.61
N SER A 196 14.16 -2.44 31.38
CA SER A 196 14.25 -2.40 32.83
C SER A 196 14.50 -3.83 33.33
N LYS A 197 15.66 -4.04 33.96
CA LYS A 197 16.06 -5.32 34.56
C LYS A 197 15.21 -5.72 35.79
N TYR A 198 14.12 -5.01 36.08
CA TYR A 198 13.24 -5.27 37.22
C TYR A 198 11.80 -5.03 36.72
N ILE A 199 10.85 -5.94 36.90
CA ILE A 199 10.30 -6.38 38.19
C ILE A 199 9.80 -7.83 38.03
N SER A 200 10.35 -8.73 38.83
CA SER A 200 9.70 -9.98 39.21
C SER A 200 8.62 -9.67 40.25
N ILE A 201 7.36 -9.89 39.92
CA ILE A 201 6.28 -10.16 40.89
C ILE A 201 5.81 -11.57 40.62
#